data_AF-A0AA40YFD6-F1
#
_entry.id   AF-A0AA40YFD6-F1
#
_cell.length_a   1.000
_cell.length_b   1.000
_cell.length_c   1.000
_cell.angle_alpha   90.00
_cell.angle_beta   90.00
_cell.angle_gamma   90.00
#
_symmetry.space_group_name_H-M   'P 1'
#
loop_
_entity.id
_entity.type
_entity.pdbx_description
1 polymer ?
#
loop_
_entity_poly.entity_id
_entity_poly.type
_entity_poly.pdbx_seq_one_letter_code
_entity_poly.pdbx_strand_id
1 'polypeptide(L)'
;MSNSDGNAVLVNALSSSIRSTLNGMETAPALIRRVLEEESWRSFTSPRGEQVDHDSFESFVTTAPTRGLGKTIDEIVRIAGDDENVLRLLAEALGVEADDLRSPETMPSMLDTVEHDAKEFGAYARAGGWHFGLMVARNVKPGNNQPSTEKSGAKLDGTRKVTAAKFAIMAGTGVPRVMRFYRAWERAAQAGVVPDFDSLAPGMAVDLPDPELWAEYFTTYERNSDRRESIAQQAEITGTSYAEALKVAERPGALRTAILGDAKTAEAARVALIDRMQDDPELQRSMAKTLAQAPDLKRALASESRRAERVGVIREVVEQGKAKTPTGQMIELPHSVRERASEHLVVVNDPTTEPEAIEDAYEAVQAIIIDAIHADPEIQTNEQRNRYHKTLSSTVRNIESIDPEDLLAVADDDLRQTISAAQKRINELAELLARTQPNRLRAV
;
A
#
# COMPACT_ATOMS: atom_id res chain seq x y z
N MET A 1 4.55 -3.27 67.41
CA MET A 1 4.31 -2.11 66.51
C MET A 1 5.55 -1.98 65.66
N SER A 2 5.50 -2.45 64.41
CA SER A 2 6.64 -2.35 63.52
C SER A 2 6.94 -0.88 63.24
N ASN A 3 8.20 -0.47 63.34
CA ASN A 3 8.62 0.88 63.04
C ASN A 3 8.74 1.01 61.52
N SER A 4 7.79 1.68 60.86
CA SER A 4 7.73 1.85 59.40
C SER A 4 9.02 2.41 58.81
N ASP A 5 9.70 3.28 59.57
CA ASP A 5 10.98 3.88 59.20
C ASP A 5 12.14 2.87 59.28
N GLY A 6 12.09 1.96 60.25
CA GLY A 6 13.05 0.86 60.37
C GLY A 6 12.90 -0.17 59.24
N ASN A 7 11.66 -0.50 58.90
CA ASN A 7 11.34 -1.38 57.78
C ASN A 7 11.82 -0.78 56.44
N ALA A 8 11.66 0.53 56.26
CA ALA A 8 12.14 1.24 55.08
C ALA A 8 13.65 1.10 54.88
N VAL A 9 14.44 1.14 55.95
CA VAL A 9 15.91 0.96 55.88
C VAL A 9 16.26 -0.44 55.36
N LEU A 10 15.60 -1.48 55.87
CA LEU A 10 15.86 -2.87 55.46
C LEU A 10 15.44 -3.15 54.02
N VAL A 11 14.25 -2.69 53.63
CA VAL A 11 13.74 -2.85 52.25
C VAL A 11 14.62 -2.10 51.26
N ASN A 12 15.09 -0.90 51.60
CA ASN A 12 15.98 -0.12 50.74
C ASN A 12 17.38 -0.74 50.65
N ALA A 13 17.91 -1.28 51.75
CA ALA A 13 19.19 -2.00 51.75
C ALA A 13 19.10 -3.26 50.87
N LEU A 14 18.03 -4.06 51.00
CA LEU A 14 17.78 -5.22 50.16
C LEU A 14 17.67 -4.83 48.68
N SER A 15 16.83 -3.83 48.37
CA SER A 15 16.65 -3.33 47.01
C SER A 15 17.94 -2.80 46.38
N SER A 16 18.84 -2.24 47.19
CA SER A 16 20.15 -1.74 46.73
C SER A 16 21.15 -2.89 46.54
N SER A 17 21.14 -3.88 47.44
CA SER A 17 21.95 -5.10 47.35
C SER A 17 21.62 -5.89 46.08
N ILE A 18 20.34 -6.10 45.79
CA ILE A 18 19.89 -6.85 44.60
C ILE A 18 20.26 -6.13 43.28
N ARG A 19 20.35 -4.79 43.29
CA ARG A 19 20.67 -3.99 42.10
C ARG A 19 22.18 -3.81 41.86
N SER A 20 23.02 -4.05 42.87
CA SER A 20 24.46 -3.86 42.76
C SER A 20 25.16 -5.12 42.23
N THR A 21 25.84 -5.01 41.09
CA THR A 21 26.47 -6.14 40.38
C THR A 21 27.82 -6.59 40.92
N LEU A 22 28.50 -5.79 41.75
CA LEU A 22 29.89 -6.04 42.17
C LEU A 22 30.04 -6.60 43.58
N ASN A 23 29.24 -6.13 44.55
CA ASN A 23 29.30 -6.56 45.96
C ASN A 23 27.91 -6.91 46.55
N GLY A 24 26.85 -6.73 45.76
CA GLY A 24 25.47 -6.83 46.26
C GLY A 24 24.96 -8.26 46.43
N MET A 25 25.58 -9.25 45.77
CA MET A 25 25.14 -10.64 45.85
C MET A 25 25.59 -11.33 47.14
N GLU A 26 26.70 -10.90 47.76
CA GLU A 26 27.17 -11.50 49.02
C GLU A 26 26.28 -11.13 50.22
N THR A 27 25.73 -9.92 50.24
CA THR A 27 24.90 -9.42 51.35
C THR A 27 23.40 -9.66 51.15
N ALA A 28 22.96 -9.98 49.93
CA ALA A 28 21.55 -10.12 49.60
C ALA A 28 20.86 -11.27 50.36
N PRO A 29 21.42 -12.49 50.49
CA PRO A 29 20.78 -13.58 51.25
C PRO A 29 20.49 -13.20 52.71
N ALA A 30 21.45 -12.55 53.38
CA ALA A 30 21.30 -12.10 54.76
C ALA A 30 20.21 -11.01 54.89
N LEU A 31 20.10 -10.12 53.91
CA LEU A 31 19.05 -9.09 53.87
C LEU A 31 17.67 -9.68 53.56
N ILE A 32 17.57 -10.68 52.67
CA ILE A 32 16.32 -11.42 52.39
C ILE A 32 15.84 -12.08 53.68
N ARG A 33 16.73 -12.80 54.37
CA ARG A 33 16.43 -13.42 55.66
C ARG A 33 15.81 -12.43 56.63
N ARG A 34 16.49 -11.30 56.82
CA ARG A 34 16.08 -10.28 57.80
C ARG A 34 14.75 -9.62 57.45
N VAL A 35 14.51 -9.36 56.16
CA VAL A 35 13.22 -8.81 55.70
C VAL A 35 12.08 -9.80 55.92
N LEU A 36 12.33 -11.11 55.76
CA LEU A 36 11.34 -12.16 56.03
C LEU A 36 11.07 -12.32 57.53
N GLU A 37 12.11 -12.41 58.35
CA GLU A 37 12.00 -12.58 59.81
C GLU A 37 11.31 -11.38 60.49
N GLU A 38 11.66 -10.16 60.07
CA GLU A 38 11.07 -8.93 60.62
C GLU A 38 9.72 -8.56 59.96
N GLU A 39 9.27 -9.35 58.98
CA GLU A 39 8.11 -9.06 58.12
C GLU A 39 8.12 -7.63 57.56
N SER A 40 9.31 -7.04 57.37
CA SER A 40 9.47 -5.64 56.97
C SER A 40 8.90 -5.34 55.59
N TRP A 41 8.66 -6.38 54.79
CA TRP A 41 8.03 -6.31 53.47
C TRP A 41 6.52 -6.00 53.52
N ARG A 42 5.84 -6.29 54.65
CA ARG A 42 4.38 -6.12 54.75
C ARG A 42 3.95 -4.66 54.78
N SER A 43 4.74 -3.81 55.44
CA SER A 43 4.41 -2.41 55.62
C SER A 43 5.67 -1.57 55.84
N PHE A 44 5.96 -0.64 54.94
CA PHE A 44 7.14 0.23 55.02
C PHE A 44 6.88 1.58 54.34
N THR A 45 7.70 2.58 54.69
CA THR A 45 7.63 3.90 54.05
C THR A 45 8.60 3.95 52.86
N SER A 46 8.08 4.23 51.68
CA SER A 46 8.88 4.39 50.46
C SER A 46 9.84 5.58 50.56
N PRO A 47 10.88 5.67 49.72
CA PRO A 47 11.77 6.85 49.65
C PRO A 47 11.05 8.18 49.34
N ARG A 48 9.78 8.12 48.89
CA ARG A 48 8.94 9.29 48.61
C ARG A 48 8.03 9.67 49.78
N GLY A 49 8.14 8.99 50.92
CA GLY A 49 7.29 9.23 52.10
C GLY A 49 5.90 8.60 52.02
N GLU A 50 5.63 7.77 51.00
CA GLU A 50 4.37 7.03 50.89
C GLU A 50 4.42 5.76 51.73
N GLN A 51 3.36 5.48 52.49
CA GLN A 51 3.17 4.18 53.14
C GLN A 51 2.81 3.13 52.08
N VAL A 52 3.49 1.99 52.09
CA VAL A 52 3.28 0.88 51.17
C VAL A 52 2.98 -0.37 51.98
N ASP A 53 1.89 -1.05 51.62
CA ASP A 53 1.44 -2.28 52.27
C ASP A 53 1.32 -3.42 51.24
N HIS A 54 1.71 -4.63 51.65
CA HIS A 54 1.58 -5.86 50.84
C HIS A 54 0.92 -6.97 51.64
N ASP A 55 -0.11 -7.57 51.03
CA ASP A 55 -0.85 -8.69 51.62
C ASP A 55 -0.13 -10.03 51.45
N SER A 56 0.82 -10.14 50.52
CA SER A 56 1.63 -11.33 50.26
C SER A 56 3.08 -10.98 49.90
N PHE A 57 4.00 -11.90 50.19
CA PHE A 57 5.42 -11.70 49.87
C PHE A 57 5.65 -11.65 48.35
N GLU A 58 4.88 -12.42 47.58
CA GLU A 58 4.90 -12.38 46.12
C GLU A 58 4.53 -10.99 45.57
N SER A 59 3.51 -10.35 46.15
CA SER A 59 3.13 -8.97 45.80
C SER A 59 4.29 -8.00 46.03
N PHE A 60 5.01 -8.13 47.15
CA PHE A 60 6.19 -7.30 47.45
C PHE A 60 7.33 -7.52 46.44
N VAL A 61 7.61 -8.77 46.07
CA VAL A 61 8.70 -9.11 45.15
C VAL A 61 8.41 -8.61 43.73
N THR A 62 7.18 -8.83 43.24
CA THR A 62 6.79 -8.52 41.85
C THR A 62 6.41 -7.06 41.63
N THR A 63 6.00 -6.33 42.67
CA THR A 63 5.67 -4.91 42.57
C THR A 63 6.89 -4.09 42.18
N ALA A 64 6.70 -3.14 41.25
CA ALA A 64 7.77 -2.32 40.68
C ALA A 64 8.63 -1.58 41.74
N PRO A 65 9.90 -1.25 41.42
CA PRO A 65 10.79 -0.54 42.34
C PRO A 65 10.15 0.72 42.90
N THR A 66 10.49 1.07 44.15
CA THR A 66 9.90 2.13 45.02
C THR A 66 8.68 1.70 45.84
N ARG A 67 7.93 0.69 45.37
CA ARG A 67 6.86 0.04 46.14
C ARG A 67 7.12 -1.45 46.36
N GLY A 68 7.98 -2.09 45.58
CA GLY A 68 8.46 -3.46 45.81
C GLY A 68 9.86 -3.65 45.24
N LEU A 69 10.23 -4.90 44.93
CA LEU A 69 11.55 -5.24 44.39
C LEU A 69 11.62 -5.21 42.84
N GLY A 70 10.49 -5.40 42.15
CA GLY A 70 10.42 -5.49 40.70
C GLY A 70 11.18 -6.70 40.16
N LYS A 71 11.08 -7.83 40.87
CA LYS A 71 11.79 -9.08 40.61
C LYS A 71 10.81 -10.25 40.52
N THR A 72 11.26 -11.37 39.97
CA THR A 72 10.51 -12.63 40.05
C THR A 72 10.89 -13.41 41.30
N ILE A 73 10.02 -14.33 41.73
CA ILE A 73 10.32 -15.26 42.84
C ILE A 73 11.58 -16.07 42.51
N ASP A 74 11.74 -16.54 41.27
CA ASP A 74 12.91 -17.30 40.84
C ASP A 74 14.21 -16.49 40.95
N GLU A 75 14.18 -15.18 40.67
CA GLU A 75 15.34 -14.32 40.88
C GLU A 75 15.70 -14.24 42.37
N ILE A 76 14.71 -14.15 43.27
CA ILE A 76 14.93 -14.13 44.72
C ILE A 76 15.45 -15.48 45.24
N VAL A 77 14.89 -16.60 44.76
CA VAL A 77 15.35 -17.96 45.08
C VAL A 77 16.78 -18.18 44.58
N ARG A 78 17.10 -17.73 43.36
CA ARG A 78 18.47 -17.80 42.83
C ARG A 78 19.45 -16.95 43.63
N ILE A 79 19.04 -15.77 44.10
CA ILE A 79 19.86 -14.91 44.96
C ILE A 79 20.07 -15.55 46.34
N ALA A 80 19.05 -16.23 46.88
CA ALA A 80 19.17 -16.98 48.13
C ALA A 80 20.17 -18.15 48.03
N GLY A 81 20.36 -18.71 46.83
CA GLY A 81 21.29 -19.80 46.57
C GLY A 81 20.95 -21.03 47.40
N ASP A 82 21.97 -21.68 47.96
CA ASP A 82 21.81 -22.88 48.80
C ASP A 82 21.56 -22.58 50.30
N ASP A 83 21.23 -21.33 50.67
CA ASP A 83 20.95 -20.97 52.06
C ASP A 83 19.60 -21.56 52.52
N GLU A 84 19.69 -22.75 53.11
CA GLU A 84 18.56 -23.53 53.62
C GLU A 84 17.63 -22.74 54.55
N ASN A 85 18.18 -21.83 55.37
CA ASN A 85 17.36 -21.03 56.27
C ASN A 85 16.55 -19.98 55.51
N VAL A 86 17.15 -19.35 54.49
CA VAL A 86 16.47 -18.38 53.64
C VAL A 86 15.41 -19.05 52.78
N LEU A 87 15.74 -20.19 52.16
CA LEU A 87 14.78 -20.95 51.35
C LEU A 87 13.58 -21.42 52.19
N ARG A 88 13.78 -21.86 53.43
CA ARG A 88 12.68 -22.23 54.32
C ARG A 88 11.77 -21.05 54.65
N LEU A 89 12.36 -19.89 54.97
CA LEU A 89 11.59 -18.67 55.27
C LEU A 89 10.84 -18.14 54.03
N LEU A 90 11.44 -18.28 52.85
CA LEU A 90 10.78 -17.96 51.57
C LEU A 90 9.60 -18.90 51.33
N ALA A 91 9.78 -20.20 51.54
CA ALA A 91 8.72 -21.19 51.41
C ALA A 91 7.54 -20.89 52.35
N GLU A 92 7.83 -20.59 53.61
CA GLU A 92 6.82 -20.21 54.60
C GLU A 92 6.07 -18.93 54.19
N ALA A 93 6.78 -17.89 53.73
CA ALA A 93 6.18 -16.63 53.30
C ALA A 93 5.35 -16.75 52.00
N LEU A 94 5.66 -17.74 51.17
CA LEU A 94 4.94 -18.06 49.94
C LEU A 94 3.85 -19.12 50.13
N GLY A 95 3.82 -19.80 51.27
CA GLY A 95 2.89 -20.90 51.55
C GLY A 95 3.17 -22.17 50.73
N VAL A 96 4.44 -22.42 50.40
CA VAL A 96 4.92 -23.58 49.64
C VAL A 96 5.92 -24.39 50.44
N GLU A 97 6.22 -25.62 50.05
CA GLU A 97 7.24 -26.43 50.74
C GLU A 97 8.66 -25.99 50.32
N ALA A 98 9.62 -26.05 51.24
CA ALA A 98 10.99 -25.60 50.98
C ALA A 98 11.71 -26.42 49.88
N ASP A 99 11.31 -27.68 49.71
CA ASP A 99 11.84 -28.57 48.67
C ASP A 99 11.32 -28.19 47.27
N ASP A 100 10.14 -27.59 47.17
CA ASP A 100 9.56 -27.13 45.91
C ASP A 100 10.33 -25.90 45.36
N LEU A 101 10.98 -25.13 46.24
CA LEU A 101 11.86 -24.02 45.85
C LEU A 101 13.26 -24.47 45.40
N ARG A 102 13.67 -25.71 45.73
CA ARG A 102 15.00 -26.27 45.39
C ARG A 102 15.01 -27.00 44.06
N SER A 103 13.86 -27.48 43.62
CA SER A 103 13.72 -28.16 42.34
C SER A 103 13.16 -27.18 41.32
N PRO A 104 13.95 -26.64 40.36
CA PRO A 104 13.43 -25.80 39.28
C PRO A 104 12.41 -26.54 38.37
N GLU A 105 12.16 -27.83 38.63
CA GLU A 105 11.25 -28.69 37.88
C GLU A 105 9.94 -29.04 38.61
N THR A 106 9.71 -28.59 39.86
CA THR A 106 8.51 -28.97 40.62
C THR A 106 7.89 -27.81 41.41
N MET A 107 7.28 -26.86 40.70
CA MET A 107 6.15 -26.08 41.24
C MET A 107 4.96 -26.19 40.24
N PRO A 108 3.80 -26.75 40.64
CA PRO A 108 2.81 -27.24 39.71
C PRO A 108 1.81 -26.16 39.27
N SER A 109 1.73 -26.01 37.94
CA SER A 109 0.54 -25.80 37.10
C SER A 109 0.86 -24.74 36.04
N MET A 110 1.48 -25.09 34.90
CA MET A 110 0.90 -25.94 33.84
C MET A 110 -0.59 -25.69 33.56
N LEU A 111 -1.11 -24.52 33.93
CA LEU A 111 -2.34 -23.99 33.36
C LEU A 111 -1.92 -23.06 32.22
N ASP A 112 -1.95 -23.66 31.04
CA ASP A 112 -1.91 -23.03 29.72
C ASP A 112 -0.62 -22.21 29.48
N THR A 113 0.51 -22.90 29.19
CA THR A 113 1.81 -22.28 28.86
C THR A 113 1.68 -21.21 27.76
N VAL A 114 0.75 -21.44 26.84
CA VAL A 114 0.32 -20.48 25.81
C VAL A 114 -0.30 -19.23 26.43
N GLU A 115 -1.17 -19.37 27.42
CA GLU A 115 -1.81 -18.25 28.12
C GLU A 115 -0.81 -17.47 28.96
N HIS A 116 0.12 -18.16 29.63
CA HIS A 116 1.21 -17.53 30.37
C HIS A 116 2.08 -16.66 29.46
N ASP A 117 2.57 -17.24 28.36
CA ASP A 117 3.38 -16.51 27.38
C ASP A 117 2.61 -15.40 26.68
N ALA A 118 1.32 -15.59 26.43
CA ALA A 118 0.46 -14.55 25.86
C ALA A 118 0.31 -13.37 26.83
N LYS A 119 0.03 -13.64 28.12
CA LYS A 119 -0.07 -12.60 29.15
C LYS A 119 1.25 -11.84 29.28
N GLU A 120 2.38 -12.55 29.29
CA GLU A 120 3.70 -11.93 29.37
C GLU A 120 4.02 -11.08 28.12
N PHE A 121 3.77 -11.62 26.92
CA PHE A 121 3.91 -10.90 25.65
C PHE A 121 3.05 -9.62 25.59
N GLY A 122 1.86 -9.66 26.22
CA GLY A 122 0.91 -8.55 26.30
C GLY A 122 1.28 -7.47 27.31
N ALA A 123 1.80 -7.87 28.48
CA ALA A 123 2.10 -6.97 29.60
C ALA A 123 3.19 -5.94 29.29
N TYR A 124 4.14 -6.27 28.42
CA TYR A 124 5.27 -5.41 28.10
C TYR A 124 5.00 -4.50 26.89
N ALA A 125 4.95 -3.19 27.13
CA ALA A 125 4.62 -2.19 26.10
C ALA A 125 5.76 -1.84 25.12
N ARG A 126 7.03 -2.12 25.46
CA ARG A 126 8.20 -1.80 24.61
C ARG A 126 8.70 -3.02 23.84
N ALA A 127 9.37 -2.77 22.72
CA ALA A 127 9.86 -3.80 21.77
C ALA A 127 10.59 -4.92 22.52
N GLY A 128 10.00 -6.12 22.53
CA GLY A 128 10.69 -7.29 23.01
C GLY A 128 11.76 -7.74 22.02
N GLY A 129 12.77 -8.41 22.56
CA GLY A 129 13.85 -9.04 21.80
C GLY A 129 13.48 -10.43 21.30
N TRP A 130 14.51 -11.26 21.13
CA TRP A 130 14.42 -12.70 20.88
C TRP A 130 13.39 -13.42 21.76
N HIS A 131 13.23 -12.99 23.02
CA HIS A 131 12.32 -13.60 23.97
C HIS A 131 10.84 -13.54 23.54
N PHE A 132 10.38 -12.40 23.00
CA PHE A 132 9.02 -12.31 22.45
C PHE A 132 8.90 -13.05 21.13
N GLY A 133 9.98 -13.10 20.36
CA GLY A 133 10.09 -13.98 19.20
C GLY A 133 9.85 -15.44 19.58
N LEU A 134 10.49 -15.92 20.66
CA LEU A 134 10.37 -17.29 21.16
C LEU A 134 8.96 -17.58 21.66
N MET A 135 8.36 -16.68 22.46
CA MET A 135 6.97 -16.81 22.93
C MET A 135 6.01 -16.99 21.75
N VAL A 136 6.18 -16.21 20.69
CA VAL A 136 5.33 -16.34 19.50
C VAL A 136 5.64 -17.64 18.76
N ALA A 137 6.92 -17.94 18.52
CA ALA A 137 7.34 -19.09 17.74
C ALA A 137 6.94 -20.43 18.39
N ARG A 138 7.02 -20.54 19.72
CA ARG A 138 6.67 -21.76 20.44
C ARG A 138 5.17 -21.96 20.65
N ASN A 139 4.36 -20.90 20.56
CA ASN A 139 2.92 -20.96 20.84
C ASN A 139 2.01 -20.71 19.63
N VAL A 140 2.51 -20.15 18.54
CA VAL A 140 1.67 -19.72 17.40
C VAL A 140 1.91 -20.60 16.18
N LYS A 141 0.81 -21.06 15.57
CA LYS A 141 0.77 -21.62 14.22
C LYS A 141 -0.01 -20.65 13.32
N PRO A 142 0.58 -20.09 12.25
CA PRO A 142 -0.17 -19.28 11.30
C PRO A 142 -1.16 -20.20 10.56
N GLY A 143 -2.44 -20.08 10.88
CA GLY A 143 -3.49 -20.70 10.09
C GLY A 143 -4.00 -19.73 9.04
N ASN A 144 -4.41 -20.24 7.87
CA ASN A 144 -5.33 -19.50 7.01
C ASN A 144 -6.57 -19.13 7.84
N ASN A 145 -7.08 -17.91 7.66
CA ASN A 145 -8.28 -17.35 8.30
C ASN A 145 -9.57 -18.13 7.95
N GLN A 146 -9.64 -19.43 8.26
CA GLN A 146 -10.92 -20.10 8.44
C GLN A 146 -11.22 -20.14 9.94
N PRO A 147 -12.39 -19.67 10.37
CA PRO A 147 -12.83 -19.88 11.73
C PRO A 147 -12.99 -21.39 11.91
N SER A 148 -12.03 -22.03 12.59
CA SER A 148 -12.21 -23.38 13.06
C SER A 148 -13.43 -23.36 13.97
N THR A 149 -14.49 -24.07 13.59
CA THR A 149 -15.64 -24.42 14.42
C THR A 149 -15.18 -25.35 15.55
N GLU A 150 -14.27 -24.89 16.40
CA GLU A 150 -14.01 -25.54 17.68
C GLU A 150 -14.99 -24.94 18.68
N LYS A 151 -15.93 -25.79 19.11
CA LYS A 151 -16.96 -25.47 20.10
C LYS A 151 -16.32 -24.82 21.32
N SER A 152 -16.77 -23.62 21.65
CA SER A 152 -16.52 -22.92 22.92
C SER A 152 -16.83 -23.87 24.08
N GLY A 153 -15.80 -24.45 24.69
CA GLY A 153 -15.97 -25.36 25.83
C GLY A 153 -14.87 -26.42 26.02
N ALA A 154 -13.97 -26.64 25.05
CA ALA A 154 -12.83 -27.54 25.27
C ALA A 154 -11.72 -26.81 26.03
N LYS A 155 -11.34 -27.30 27.22
CA LYS A 155 -10.11 -26.90 27.92
C LYS A 155 -8.95 -27.01 26.94
N LEU A 156 -8.20 -25.92 26.78
CA LEU A 156 -6.96 -25.90 26.01
C LEU A 156 -5.99 -26.90 26.63
N ASP A 157 -5.57 -27.86 25.84
CA ASP A 157 -4.40 -28.67 26.14
C ASP A 157 -3.19 -27.74 25.93
N GLY A 158 -2.61 -27.26 27.04
CA GLY A 158 -1.51 -26.28 27.07
C GLY A 158 -0.20 -26.75 26.44
N THR A 159 -0.26 -27.86 25.70
CA THR A 159 0.83 -28.46 24.91
C THR A 159 0.69 -28.18 23.41
N ARG A 160 -0.43 -27.59 22.95
CA ARG A 160 -0.70 -27.33 21.52
C ARG A 160 -0.63 -25.85 21.17
N LYS A 161 0.06 -25.53 20.06
CA LYS A 161 0.06 -24.19 19.48
C LYS A 161 -1.34 -23.72 19.10
N VAL A 162 -1.57 -22.42 19.23
CA VAL A 162 -2.83 -21.74 18.88
C VAL A 162 -2.68 -20.89 17.62
N THR A 163 -3.79 -20.42 17.06
CA THR A 163 -3.76 -19.45 15.96
C THR A 163 -3.25 -18.09 16.43
N ALA A 164 -2.66 -17.30 15.52
CA ALA A 164 -2.20 -15.95 15.83
C ALA A 164 -3.34 -15.05 16.37
N ALA A 165 -4.55 -15.21 15.86
CA ALA A 165 -5.74 -14.51 16.33
C ALA A 165 -6.07 -14.84 17.80
N LYS A 166 -6.03 -16.12 18.15
CA LYS A 166 -6.32 -16.59 19.50
C LYS A 166 -5.22 -16.14 20.49
N PHE A 167 -3.95 -16.20 20.08
CA PHE A 167 -2.82 -15.69 20.88
C PHE A 167 -2.92 -14.19 21.13
N ALA A 168 -3.30 -13.40 20.12
CA ALA A 168 -3.44 -11.95 20.28
C ALA A 168 -4.56 -11.57 21.26
N ILE A 169 -5.69 -12.31 21.24
CA ILE A 169 -6.79 -12.14 22.20
C ILE A 169 -6.31 -12.42 23.62
N MET A 170 -5.61 -13.55 23.85
CA MET A 170 -5.05 -13.89 25.16
C MET A 170 -4.03 -12.86 25.66
N ALA A 171 -3.25 -12.28 24.74
CA ALA A 171 -2.23 -11.28 25.04
C ALA A 171 -2.79 -9.84 25.15
N GLY A 172 -4.10 -9.62 24.98
CA GLY A 172 -4.68 -8.28 24.98
C GLY A 172 -4.10 -7.36 23.90
N THR A 173 -3.70 -7.91 22.74
CA THR A 173 -3.03 -7.16 21.67
C THR A 173 -3.57 -7.50 20.27
N GLY A 174 -3.08 -6.79 19.25
CA GLY A 174 -3.48 -7.01 17.86
C GLY A 174 -2.71 -8.14 17.18
N VAL A 175 -3.39 -8.90 16.31
CA VAL A 175 -2.78 -9.91 15.43
C VAL A 175 -1.57 -9.39 14.65
N PRO A 176 -1.56 -8.15 14.11
CA PRO A 176 -0.38 -7.60 13.44
C PRO A 176 0.85 -7.54 14.34
N ARG A 177 0.68 -7.26 15.65
CA ARG A 177 1.81 -7.25 16.59
C ARG A 177 2.39 -8.65 16.75
N VAL A 178 1.54 -9.66 16.95
CA VAL A 178 1.98 -11.07 17.07
C VAL A 178 2.73 -11.51 15.79
N MET A 179 2.17 -11.21 14.62
CA MET A 179 2.75 -11.60 13.34
C MET A 179 4.11 -10.95 13.05
N ARG A 180 4.37 -9.74 13.57
CA ARG A 180 5.69 -9.09 13.46
C ARG A 180 6.81 -9.91 14.10
N PHE A 181 6.55 -10.45 15.29
CA PHE A 181 7.52 -11.27 16.02
C PHE A 181 7.67 -12.65 15.36
N TYR A 182 6.56 -13.25 14.90
CA TYR A 182 6.58 -14.49 14.12
C TYR A 182 7.50 -14.37 12.89
N ARG A 183 7.30 -13.34 12.07
CA ARG A 183 8.08 -13.10 10.84
C ARG A 183 9.55 -12.78 11.10
N ALA A 184 9.86 -12.18 12.26
CA ALA A 184 11.24 -11.95 12.67
C ALA A 184 11.94 -13.25 13.04
N TRP A 185 11.25 -14.12 13.80
CA TRP A 185 11.75 -15.45 14.13
C TRP A 185 11.96 -16.34 12.90
N GLU A 186 10.99 -16.36 11.97
CA GLU A 186 11.08 -17.13 10.72
C GLU A 186 12.32 -16.76 9.90
N ARG A 187 12.64 -15.46 9.78
CA ARG A 187 13.84 -15.00 9.05
C ARG A 187 15.13 -15.41 9.73
N ALA A 188 15.16 -15.33 11.06
CA ALA A 188 16.30 -15.82 11.83
C ALA A 188 16.45 -17.35 11.69
N ALA A 189 15.35 -18.10 11.62
CA ALA A 189 15.38 -19.54 11.39
C ALA A 189 15.88 -19.90 9.99
N GLN A 190 15.45 -19.18 8.95
CA GLN A 190 15.97 -19.33 7.59
C GLN A 190 17.47 -19.03 7.48
N ALA A 191 17.97 -18.10 8.29
CA ALA A 191 19.40 -17.80 8.41
C ALA A 191 20.18 -18.81 9.27
N GLY A 192 19.50 -19.81 9.86
CA GLY A 192 20.10 -20.81 10.75
C GLY A 192 20.50 -20.27 12.13
N VAL A 193 19.99 -19.09 12.51
CA VAL A 193 20.33 -18.40 13.77
C VAL A 193 19.49 -18.90 14.94
N VAL A 194 18.25 -19.32 14.68
CA VAL A 194 17.34 -19.91 15.68
C VAL A 194 16.64 -21.16 15.12
N PRO A 195 16.04 -22.02 15.96
CA PRO A 195 15.29 -23.19 15.50
C PRO A 195 14.03 -22.81 14.70
N ASP A 196 13.66 -23.71 13.78
CA ASP A 196 12.43 -23.59 12.99
C ASP A 196 11.18 -23.67 13.88
N PHE A 197 10.10 -23.02 13.46
CA PHE A 197 8.85 -23.00 14.23
C PHE A 197 8.27 -24.40 14.42
N ASP A 198 8.32 -25.31 13.43
CA ASP A 198 7.74 -26.65 13.57
C ASP A 198 8.53 -27.53 14.55
N SER A 199 9.75 -27.13 14.89
CA SER A 199 10.58 -27.81 15.91
C SER A 199 10.27 -27.39 17.35
N LEU A 200 9.51 -26.30 17.54
CA LEU A 200 9.24 -25.71 18.85
C LEU A 200 7.84 -26.11 19.37
N ALA A 201 7.74 -26.40 20.67
CA ALA A 201 6.48 -26.66 21.36
C ALA A 201 6.23 -25.62 22.49
N PRO A 202 4.97 -25.34 22.87
CA PRO A 202 4.65 -24.49 24.01
C PRO A 202 5.44 -24.89 25.27
N GLY A 203 6.03 -23.90 25.95
CA GLY A 203 6.89 -24.13 27.12
C GLY A 203 8.34 -24.56 26.82
N MET A 204 8.71 -24.84 25.57
CA MET A 204 10.09 -25.19 25.22
C MET A 204 11.06 -24.02 25.44
N ALA A 205 12.18 -24.30 26.11
CA ALA A 205 13.29 -23.37 26.27
C ALA A 205 14.24 -23.49 25.06
N VAL A 206 14.77 -22.36 24.61
CA VAL A 206 15.73 -22.27 23.50
C VAL A 206 16.83 -21.30 23.90
N ASP A 207 18.08 -21.67 23.64
CA ASP A 207 19.21 -20.75 23.81
C ASP A 207 19.08 -19.61 22.80
N LEU A 208 18.85 -18.40 23.31
CA LEU A 208 18.64 -17.23 22.48
C LEU A 208 19.98 -16.67 22.00
N PRO A 209 20.06 -16.23 20.73
CA PRO A 209 21.25 -15.55 20.21
C PRO A 209 21.55 -14.24 20.92
N ASP A 210 22.67 -13.61 20.55
CA ASP A 210 23.04 -12.27 21.00
C ASP A 210 21.84 -11.29 20.83
N PRO A 211 21.42 -10.60 21.90
CA PRO A 211 20.34 -9.61 21.86
C PRO A 211 20.51 -8.52 20.79
N GLU A 212 21.73 -8.15 20.43
CA GLU A 212 21.99 -7.11 19.42
C GLU A 212 21.58 -7.55 18.02
N LEU A 213 21.70 -8.86 17.72
CA LEU A 213 21.30 -9.43 16.42
C LEU A 213 19.79 -9.34 16.17
N TRP A 214 18.98 -9.23 17.24
CA TRP A 214 17.53 -9.13 17.08
C TRP A 214 17.13 -7.95 16.20
N ALA A 215 17.83 -6.82 16.25
CA ALA A 215 17.52 -5.63 15.46
C ALA A 215 17.64 -5.87 13.94
N GLU A 216 18.52 -6.80 13.52
CA GLU A 216 18.68 -7.20 12.12
C GLU A 216 17.44 -7.94 11.61
N TYR A 217 16.83 -8.75 12.49
CA TYR A 217 15.65 -9.54 12.17
C TYR A 217 14.34 -8.84 12.57
N PHE A 218 14.32 -7.88 13.47
CA PHE A 218 13.10 -7.22 13.92
C PHE A 218 12.97 -5.80 13.34
N THR A 219 12.76 -5.73 12.03
CA THR A 219 12.66 -4.45 11.33
C THR A 219 11.23 -3.87 11.40
N THR A 220 11.10 -2.56 11.65
CA THR A 220 9.85 -1.77 11.70
C THR A 220 9.12 -1.65 10.33
N TYR A 221 9.50 -2.43 9.32
CA TYR A 221 9.26 -2.16 7.90
C TYR A 221 8.30 -3.17 7.22
N GLU A 222 7.15 -3.46 7.83
CA GLU A 222 6.10 -4.30 7.21
C GLU A 222 5.34 -3.65 6.02
N ARG A 223 5.86 -2.56 5.44
CA ARG A 223 5.43 -2.06 4.11
C ARG A 223 6.15 -2.74 2.94
N ASN A 224 7.07 -3.67 3.19
CA ASN A 224 8.06 -4.09 2.20
C ASN A 224 7.96 -5.53 1.67
N SER A 225 7.06 -6.43 2.10
CA SER A 225 7.00 -7.79 1.51
C SER A 225 6.58 -7.72 0.04
N ASP A 226 5.43 -7.12 -0.22
CA ASP A 226 4.84 -7.06 -1.57
C ASP A 226 5.68 -6.16 -2.48
N ARG A 227 6.27 -5.10 -1.90
CA ARG A 227 7.22 -4.22 -2.59
C ARG A 227 8.52 -4.95 -2.94
N ARG A 228 9.09 -5.74 -2.02
CA ARG A 228 10.34 -6.47 -2.27
C ARG A 228 10.14 -7.64 -3.22
N GLU A 229 9.01 -8.33 -3.12
CA GLU A 229 8.61 -9.39 -4.05
C GLU A 229 8.37 -8.81 -5.45
N SER A 230 7.66 -7.70 -5.56
CA SER A 230 7.49 -6.99 -6.84
C SER A 230 8.83 -6.54 -7.44
N ILE A 231 9.75 -5.99 -6.62
CA ILE A 231 11.10 -5.62 -7.07
C ILE A 231 11.90 -6.86 -7.50
N ALA A 232 11.80 -7.97 -6.78
CA ALA A 232 12.48 -9.22 -7.13
C ALA A 232 11.98 -9.80 -8.45
N GLN A 233 10.66 -9.86 -8.64
CA GLN A 233 10.04 -10.34 -9.86
C GLN A 233 10.41 -9.46 -11.07
N GLN A 234 10.40 -8.14 -10.91
CA GLN A 234 10.79 -7.22 -11.98
C GLN A 234 12.29 -7.27 -12.29
N ALA A 235 13.13 -7.47 -11.27
CA ALA A 235 14.57 -7.68 -11.45
C ALA A 235 14.84 -8.97 -12.24
N GLU A 236 14.11 -10.05 -11.97
CA GLU A 236 14.19 -11.31 -12.72
C GLU A 236 13.77 -11.13 -14.19
N ILE A 237 12.62 -10.51 -14.45
CA ILE A 237 12.11 -10.26 -15.81
C ILE A 237 13.10 -9.43 -16.64
N THR A 238 13.71 -8.42 -16.03
CA THR A 238 14.63 -7.50 -16.70
C THR A 238 16.08 -7.98 -16.72
N GLY A 239 16.39 -9.12 -16.09
CA GLY A 239 17.76 -9.62 -15.94
C GLY A 239 18.66 -8.73 -15.07
N THR A 240 18.07 -7.91 -14.20
CA THR A 240 18.78 -7.01 -13.29
C THR A 240 19.01 -7.68 -11.92
N SER A 241 20.08 -7.31 -11.22
CA SER A 241 20.29 -7.76 -9.84
C SER A 241 19.25 -7.16 -8.89
N TYR A 242 18.59 -8.01 -8.10
CA TYR A 242 17.69 -7.60 -7.03
C TYR A 242 18.34 -6.60 -6.06
N ALA A 243 19.61 -6.84 -5.69
CA ALA A 243 20.33 -5.97 -4.78
C ALA A 243 20.56 -4.57 -5.36
N GLU A 244 20.82 -4.46 -6.66
CA GLU A 244 20.97 -3.16 -7.34
C GLU A 244 19.62 -2.44 -7.48
N ALA A 245 18.55 -3.17 -7.85
CA ALA A 245 17.20 -2.62 -7.91
C ALA A 245 16.74 -2.09 -6.54
N LEU A 246 17.06 -2.82 -5.45
CA LEU A 246 16.75 -2.39 -4.09
C LEU A 246 17.52 -1.13 -3.69
N LYS A 247 18.83 -1.05 -4.00
CA LYS A 247 19.65 0.15 -3.75
C LYS A 247 19.08 1.40 -4.44
N VAL A 248 18.62 1.26 -5.68
CA VAL A 248 17.97 2.37 -6.42
C VAL A 248 16.66 2.76 -5.75
N ALA A 249 15.83 1.77 -5.37
CA ALA A 249 14.55 2.00 -4.70
C ALA A 249 14.68 2.65 -3.31
N GLU A 250 15.81 2.44 -2.62
CA GLU A 250 16.13 3.06 -1.33
C GLU A 250 16.68 4.49 -1.47
N ARG A 251 17.10 4.90 -2.68
CA ARG A 251 17.75 6.19 -2.95
C ARG A 251 17.04 7.01 -4.03
N PRO A 252 15.79 7.46 -3.80
CA PRO A 252 15.01 8.20 -4.81
C PRO A 252 15.66 9.52 -5.25
N GLY A 253 16.41 10.19 -4.36
CA GLY A 253 17.16 11.41 -4.72
C GLY A 253 18.29 11.16 -5.72
N ALA A 254 18.98 10.02 -5.59
CA ALA A 254 20.03 9.62 -6.53
C ALA A 254 19.43 9.26 -7.89
N LEU A 255 18.31 8.52 -7.90
CA LEU A 255 17.57 8.22 -9.13
C LEU A 255 17.12 9.50 -9.85
N ARG A 256 16.53 10.46 -9.12
CA ARG A 256 16.15 11.76 -9.70
C ARG A 256 17.35 12.47 -10.32
N THR A 257 18.49 12.47 -9.63
CA THR A 257 19.72 13.09 -10.14
C THR A 257 20.20 12.41 -11.42
N ALA A 258 20.14 11.08 -11.49
CA ALA A 258 20.49 10.32 -12.68
C ALA A 258 19.54 10.61 -13.86
N ILE A 259 18.23 10.67 -13.62
CA ILE A 259 17.23 11.03 -14.64
C ILE A 259 17.48 12.45 -15.20
N LEU A 260 17.82 13.41 -14.33
CA LEU A 260 18.08 14.78 -14.77
C LEU A 260 19.45 14.94 -15.45
N GLY A 261 20.43 14.11 -15.08
CA GLY A 261 21.81 14.21 -15.56
C GLY A 261 22.15 13.36 -16.78
N ASP A 262 21.40 12.30 -17.07
CA ASP A 262 21.68 11.37 -18.17
C ASP A 262 20.44 11.07 -19.02
N ALA A 263 20.54 11.36 -20.32
CA ALA A 263 19.43 11.21 -21.27
C ALA A 263 18.98 9.75 -21.45
N LYS A 264 19.92 8.79 -21.40
CA LYS A 264 19.57 7.37 -21.53
C LYS A 264 18.78 6.88 -20.33
N THR A 265 19.16 7.32 -19.13
CA THR A 265 18.43 7.04 -17.88
C THR A 265 17.05 7.69 -17.89
N ALA A 266 16.93 8.93 -18.40
CA ALA A 266 15.64 9.59 -18.55
C ALA A 266 14.69 8.81 -19.48
N GLU A 267 15.21 8.32 -20.61
CA GLU A 267 14.44 7.54 -21.57
C GLU A 267 14.01 6.18 -20.99
N ALA A 268 14.91 5.47 -20.30
CA ALA A 268 14.57 4.23 -19.60
C ALA A 268 13.48 4.43 -18.53
N ALA A 269 13.57 5.53 -17.76
CA ALA A 269 12.55 5.88 -16.77
C ALA A 269 11.19 6.19 -17.43
N ARG A 270 11.20 6.87 -18.58
CA ARG A 270 9.99 7.17 -19.35
C ARG A 270 9.30 5.89 -19.84
N VAL A 271 10.05 4.96 -20.44
CA VAL A 271 9.52 3.68 -20.91
C VAL A 271 8.95 2.87 -19.75
N ALA A 272 9.69 2.74 -18.64
CA ALA A 272 9.22 2.00 -17.47
C ALA A 272 7.93 2.58 -16.86
N LEU A 273 7.76 3.91 -16.88
CA LEU A 273 6.53 4.56 -16.43
C LEU A 273 5.35 4.27 -17.36
N ILE A 274 5.57 4.25 -18.68
CA ILE A 274 4.53 3.93 -19.67
C ILE A 274 4.08 2.47 -19.50
N ASP A 275 5.02 1.53 -19.37
CA ASP A 275 4.70 0.12 -19.19
C ASP A 275 3.87 -0.09 -17.92
N ARG A 276 4.30 0.51 -16.81
CA ARG A 276 3.54 0.44 -15.55
C ARG A 276 2.14 1.05 -15.65
N MET A 277 1.97 2.13 -16.41
CA MET A 277 0.65 2.77 -16.61
C MET A 277 -0.36 1.87 -17.33
N GLN A 278 0.08 0.83 -18.06
CA GLN A 278 -0.83 -0.13 -18.71
C GLN A 278 -1.58 -0.97 -17.67
N ASP A 279 -0.90 -1.31 -16.56
CA ASP A 279 -1.43 -2.18 -15.51
C ASP A 279 -1.86 -1.44 -14.23
N ASP A 280 -1.53 -0.14 -14.11
CA ASP A 280 -1.81 0.71 -12.94
C ASP A 280 -2.74 1.89 -13.29
N PRO A 281 -4.07 1.72 -13.20
CA PRO A 281 -5.04 2.77 -13.55
C PRO A 281 -5.00 3.97 -12.61
N GLU A 282 -4.50 3.81 -11.38
CA GLU A 282 -4.32 4.92 -10.45
C GLU A 282 -3.15 5.82 -10.87
N LEU A 283 -2.02 5.21 -11.23
CA LEU A 283 -0.89 5.92 -11.81
C LEU A 283 -1.31 6.65 -13.08
N GLN A 284 -2.06 5.99 -13.97
CA GLN A 284 -2.57 6.60 -15.20
C GLN A 284 -3.39 7.87 -14.93
N ARG A 285 -4.34 7.81 -14.00
CA ARG A 285 -5.16 8.97 -13.61
C ARG A 285 -4.32 10.07 -12.98
N SER A 286 -3.35 9.71 -12.15
CA SER A 286 -2.46 10.69 -11.49
C SER A 286 -1.62 11.45 -12.52
N MET A 287 -1.04 10.75 -13.52
CA MET A 287 -0.26 11.35 -14.60
C MET A 287 -1.13 12.23 -15.51
N ALA A 288 -2.32 11.77 -15.88
CA ALA A 288 -3.27 12.58 -16.64
C ALA A 288 -3.63 13.89 -15.91
N LYS A 289 -3.84 13.82 -14.58
CA LYS A 289 -4.10 15.00 -13.76
C LYS A 289 -2.90 15.95 -13.74
N THR A 290 -1.68 15.44 -13.58
CA THR A 290 -0.46 16.25 -13.61
C THR A 290 -0.29 16.95 -14.96
N LEU A 291 -0.51 16.24 -16.07
CA LEU A 291 -0.45 16.81 -17.43
C LEU A 291 -1.52 17.90 -17.64
N ALA A 292 -2.74 17.67 -17.15
CA ALA A 292 -3.82 18.65 -17.25
C ALA A 292 -3.55 19.95 -16.48
N GLN A 293 -2.78 19.87 -15.39
CA GLN A 293 -2.41 21.01 -14.55
C GLN A 293 -1.19 21.80 -15.08
N ALA A 294 -0.45 21.24 -16.06
CA ALA A 294 0.71 21.89 -16.66
C ALA A 294 0.35 22.43 -18.05
N PRO A 295 0.11 23.76 -18.22
CA PRO A 295 -0.42 24.32 -19.47
C PRO A 295 0.50 24.07 -20.67
N ASP A 296 1.83 24.15 -20.48
CA ASP A 296 2.78 23.94 -21.57
C ASP A 296 2.85 22.48 -22.02
N LEU A 297 2.81 21.53 -21.08
CA LEU A 297 2.74 20.11 -21.39
C LEU A 297 1.40 19.74 -22.07
N LYS A 298 0.29 20.34 -21.64
CA LYS A 298 -1.01 20.16 -22.29
C LYS A 298 -0.98 20.66 -23.75
N ARG A 299 -0.35 21.82 -24.01
CA ARG A 299 -0.18 22.33 -25.37
C ARG A 299 0.72 21.43 -26.22
N ALA A 300 1.84 20.98 -25.66
CA ALA A 300 2.75 20.04 -26.34
C ALA A 300 2.05 18.73 -26.70
N LEU A 301 1.28 18.14 -25.76
CA LEU A 301 0.50 16.93 -26.00
C LEU A 301 -0.57 17.15 -27.09
N ALA A 302 -1.28 18.28 -27.06
CA ALA A 302 -2.26 18.61 -28.10
C ALA A 302 -1.59 18.84 -29.47
N SER A 303 -0.37 19.35 -29.51
CA SER A 303 0.42 19.47 -30.74
C SER A 303 0.83 18.11 -31.29
N GLU A 304 1.38 17.24 -30.44
CA GLU A 304 1.82 15.91 -30.84
C GLU A 304 0.64 15.01 -31.23
N SER A 305 -0.49 15.13 -30.53
CA SER A 305 -1.73 14.42 -30.89
C SER A 305 -2.22 14.82 -32.29
N ARG A 306 -2.25 16.13 -32.59
CA ARG A 306 -2.60 16.62 -33.94
C ARG A 306 -1.62 16.15 -35.00
N ARG A 307 -0.32 16.13 -34.70
CA ARG A 307 0.71 15.59 -35.59
C ARG A 307 0.44 14.11 -35.88
N ALA A 308 0.24 13.29 -34.84
CA ALA A 308 -0.03 11.87 -34.99
C ALA A 308 -1.32 11.59 -35.78
N GLU A 309 -2.38 12.37 -35.55
CA GLU A 309 -3.63 12.29 -36.33
C GLU A 309 -3.39 12.59 -37.81
N ARG A 310 -2.68 13.68 -38.13
CA ARG A 310 -2.34 14.05 -39.52
C ARG A 310 -1.54 12.96 -40.23
N VAL A 311 -0.51 12.43 -39.57
CA VAL A 311 0.28 11.30 -40.07
C VAL A 311 -0.60 10.06 -40.29
N GLY A 312 -1.50 9.78 -39.34
CA GLY A 312 -2.48 8.70 -39.43
C GLY A 312 -3.37 8.81 -40.66
N VAL A 313 -3.89 10.01 -40.95
CA VAL A 313 -4.72 10.26 -42.15
C VAL A 313 -3.94 10.02 -43.43
N ILE A 314 -2.70 10.54 -43.53
CA ILE A 314 -1.84 10.32 -44.71
C ILE A 314 -1.58 8.82 -44.91
N ARG A 315 -1.30 8.09 -43.82
CA ARG A 315 -1.09 6.65 -43.85
C ARG A 315 -2.35 5.90 -44.29
N GLU A 316 -3.51 6.24 -43.76
CA GLU A 316 -4.80 5.64 -44.15
C GLU A 316 -5.08 5.82 -45.65
N VAL A 317 -4.82 7.02 -46.18
CA VAL A 317 -4.99 7.33 -47.60
C VAL A 317 -4.08 6.48 -48.47
N VAL A 318 -2.79 6.38 -48.14
CA VAL A 318 -1.81 5.67 -48.98
C VAL A 318 -1.94 4.16 -48.85
N GLU A 319 -2.05 3.63 -47.63
CA GLU A 319 -2.05 2.19 -47.36
C GLU A 319 -3.42 1.57 -47.64
N GLN A 320 -4.50 2.18 -47.12
CA GLN A 320 -5.84 1.62 -47.21
C GLN A 320 -6.62 2.12 -48.43
N GLY A 321 -6.16 3.21 -49.08
CA GLY A 321 -6.85 3.79 -50.21
C GLY A 321 -8.19 4.43 -49.83
N LYS A 322 -8.37 4.80 -48.56
CA LYS A 322 -9.62 5.37 -48.04
C LYS A 322 -9.38 6.80 -47.60
N ALA A 323 -10.33 7.67 -47.91
CA ALA A 323 -10.32 9.04 -47.43
C ALA A 323 -11.67 9.45 -46.90
N LYS A 324 -11.63 10.31 -45.89
CA LYS A 324 -12.80 11.00 -45.38
C LYS A 324 -13.00 12.30 -46.17
N THR A 325 -14.16 12.46 -46.80
CA THR A 325 -14.52 13.69 -47.49
C THR A 325 -14.78 14.83 -46.50
N PRO A 326 -14.82 16.10 -46.94
CA PRO A 326 -15.18 17.24 -46.07
C PRO A 326 -16.54 17.10 -45.37
N THR A 327 -17.47 16.35 -45.97
CA THR A 327 -18.79 16.07 -45.36
C THR A 327 -18.77 14.92 -44.34
N GLY A 328 -17.65 14.20 -44.25
CA GLY A 328 -17.41 13.11 -43.31
C GLY A 328 -17.70 11.72 -43.86
N GLN A 329 -17.99 11.59 -45.15
CA GLN A 329 -18.22 10.30 -45.81
C GLN A 329 -16.88 9.63 -46.14
N MET A 330 -16.79 8.31 -45.95
CA MET A 330 -15.63 7.55 -46.41
C MET A 330 -15.79 7.20 -47.88
N ILE A 331 -14.77 7.49 -48.68
CA ILE A 331 -14.68 7.15 -50.11
C ILE A 331 -13.46 6.28 -50.37
N GLU A 332 -13.55 5.42 -51.37
CA GLU A 332 -12.41 4.68 -51.91
C GLU A 332 -11.74 5.54 -52.98
N LEU A 333 -10.42 5.69 -52.87
CA LEU A 333 -9.63 6.53 -53.76
C LEU A 333 -9.05 5.71 -54.92
N PRO A 334 -9.05 6.25 -56.15
CA PRO A 334 -8.36 5.64 -57.28
C PRO A 334 -6.86 5.43 -57.02
N HIS A 335 -6.27 4.43 -57.68
CA HIS A 335 -4.83 4.11 -57.55
C HIS A 335 -3.92 5.31 -57.84
N SER A 336 -4.25 6.12 -58.85
CA SER A 336 -3.48 7.32 -59.22
C SER A 336 -3.41 8.38 -58.12
N VAL A 337 -4.44 8.44 -57.26
CA VAL A 337 -4.52 9.36 -56.13
C VAL A 337 -3.63 8.86 -54.99
N ARG A 338 -3.64 7.55 -54.75
CA ARG A 338 -2.77 6.90 -53.75
C ARG A 338 -1.29 7.05 -54.10
N GLU A 339 -0.95 6.90 -55.38
CA GLU A 339 0.42 7.05 -55.87
C GLU A 339 0.96 8.46 -55.63
N ARG A 340 0.17 9.50 -55.97
CA ARG A 340 0.50 10.90 -55.66
C ARG A 340 0.66 11.15 -54.16
N ALA A 341 -0.23 10.59 -53.33
CA ALA A 341 -0.17 10.74 -51.88
C ALA A 341 1.04 10.01 -51.25
N SER A 342 1.59 8.98 -51.90
CA SER A 342 2.71 8.19 -51.39
C SER A 342 4.01 8.98 -51.27
N GLU A 343 4.19 10.01 -52.08
CA GLU A 343 5.34 10.94 -52.01
C GLU A 343 5.38 11.65 -50.65
N HIS A 344 4.21 11.99 -50.10
CA HIS A 344 4.07 12.63 -48.79
C HIS A 344 4.24 11.65 -47.62
N LEU A 345 4.02 10.35 -47.84
CA LEU A 345 4.25 9.33 -46.82
C LEU A 345 5.73 9.21 -46.43
N VAL A 346 6.63 9.41 -47.40
CA VAL A 346 8.08 9.40 -47.17
C VAL A 346 8.48 10.52 -46.23
N VAL A 347 7.93 11.72 -46.42
CA VAL A 347 8.20 12.91 -45.59
C VAL A 347 7.77 12.69 -44.14
N VAL A 348 6.59 12.10 -43.92
CA VAL A 348 6.05 11.93 -42.56
C VAL A 348 6.60 10.73 -41.79
N ASN A 349 7.22 9.77 -42.49
CA ASN A 349 7.88 8.63 -41.85
C ASN A 349 9.30 8.93 -41.38
N ASP A 350 9.91 10.04 -41.82
CA ASP A 350 11.20 10.50 -41.29
C ASP A 350 11.01 11.10 -39.87
N PRO A 351 11.64 10.51 -38.84
CA PRO A 351 11.48 10.97 -37.45
C PRO A 351 12.06 12.36 -37.20
N THR A 352 12.89 12.87 -38.11
CA THR A 352 13.53 14.20 -38.01
C THR A 352 12.73 15.31 -38.69
N THR A 353 11.62 14.97 -39.34
CA THR A 353 10.78 15.94 -40.05
C THR A 353 10.14 16.94 -39.09
N GLU A 354 10.31 18.23 -39.41
CA GLU A 354 9.73 19.35 -38.68
C GLU A 354 8.18 19.33 -38.74
N PRO A 355 7.49 19.83 -37.70
CA PRO A 355 6.02 19.84 -37.64
C PRO A 355 5.35 20.57 -38.82
N GLU A 356 5.97 21.64 -39.32
CA GLU A 356 5.47 22.44 -40.44
C GLU A 356 5.43 21.60 -41.74
N ALA A 357 6.48 20.82 -42.02
CA ALA A 357 6.52 19.95 -43.18
C ALA A 357 5.46 18.83 -43.13
N ILE A 358 5.05 18.39 -41.93
CA ILE A 358 3.94 17.43 -41.76
C ILE A 358 2.60 18.10 -42.03
N GLU A 359 2.45 19.36 -41.66
CA GLU A 359 1.26 20.16 -41.99
C GLU A 359 1.14 20.36 -43.50
N ASP A 360 2.23 20.76 -44.17
CA ASP A 360 2.27 20.90 -45.63
C ASP A 360 1.95 19.59 -46.34
N ALA A 361 2.52 18.48 -45.88
CA ALA A 361 2.22 17.15 -46.41
C ALA A 361 0.75 16.75 -46.24
N TYR A 362 0.15 17.07 -45.08
CA TYR A 362 -1.26 16.83 -44.83
C TYR A 362 -2.16 17.68 -45.72
N GLU A 363 -1.86 18.98 -45.86
CA GLU A 363 -2.61 19.89 -46.73
C GLU A 363 -2.52 19.48 -48.20
N ALA A 364 -1.34 19.05 -48.65
CA ALA A 364 -1.15 18.52 -50.00
C ALA A 364 -1.99 17.26 -50.25
N VAL A 365 -2.03 16.33 -49.29
CA VAL A 365 -2.88 15.12 -49.39
C VAL A 365 -4.38 15.50 -49.39
N GLN A 366 -4.80 16.48 -48.59
CA GLN A 366 -6.18 16.99 -48.63
C GLN A 366 -6.54 17.61 -49.99
N ALA A 367 -5.62 18.39 -50.58
CA ALA A 367 -5.82 18.94 -51.93
C ALA A 367 -5.94 17.82 -52.99
N ILE A 368 -5.11 16.78 -52.90
CA ILE A 368 -5.17 15.60 -53.77
C ILE A 368 -6.54 14.88 -53.64
N ILE A 369 -7.09 14.78 -52.43
CA ILE A 369 -8.42 14.20 -52.18
C ILE A 369 -9.52 15.08 -52.81
N ILE A 370 -9.45 16.39 -52.64
CA ILE A 370 -10.42 17.33 -53.22
C ILE A 370 -10.41 17.25 -54.74
N ASP A 371 -9.21 17.21 -55.36
CA ASP A 371 -9.05 17.01 -56.80
C ASP A 371 -9.70 15.70 -57.26
N ALA A 372 -9.52 14.62 -56.50
CA ALA A 372 -10.10 13.33 -56.80
C ALA A 372 -11.64 13.34 -56.72
N ILE A 373 -12.21 14.04 -55.72
CA ILE A 373 -13.66 14.23 -55.57
C ILE A 373 -14.21 15.03 -56.76
N HIS A 374 -13.53 16.10 -57.16
CA HIS A 374 -13.96 16.90 -58.32
C HIS A 374 -13.84 16.15 -59.65
N ALA A 375 -12.89 15.23 -59.77
CA ALA A 375 -12.73 14.38 -60.94
C ALA A 375 -13.83 13.30 -61.06
N ASP A 376 -14.55 12.99 -59.98
CA ASP A 376 -15.67 12.05 -59.95
C ASP A 376 -17.02 12.77 -59.76
N PRO A 377 -17.81 12.95 -60.83
CA PRO A 377 -19.09 13.65 -60.76
C PRO A 377 -20.13 13.02 -59.83
N GLU A 378 -20.08 11.69 -59.64
CA GLU A 378 -21.02 10.99 -58.76
C GLU A 378 -20.67 11.24 -57.29
N ILE A 379 -19.38 11.15 -56.95
CA ILE A 379 -18.89 11.47 -55.60
C ILE A 379 -19.19 12.94 -55.29
N GLN A 380 -18.91 13.87 -56.21
CA GLN A 380 -19.19 15.29 -56.03
C GLN A 380 -20.67 15.57 -55.79
N THR A 381 -21.56 14.95 -56.58
CA THR A 381 -23.01 15.11 -56.44
C THR A 381 -23.51 14.57 -55.09
N ASN A 382 -22.99 13.41 -54.67
CA ASN A 382 -23.32 12.81 -53.38
C ASN A 382 -22.81 13.66 -52.22
N GLU A 383 -21.60 14.22 -52.33
CA GLU A 383 -21.02 15.13 -51.34
C GLU A 383 -21.87 16.40 -51.18
N GLN A 384 -22.25 17.04 -52.29
CA GLN A 384 -23.13 18.22 -52.27
C GLN A 384 -24.48 17.90 -51.64
N ARG A 385 -25.10 16.77 -52.01
CA ARG A 385 -26.36 16.31 -51.41
C ARG A 385 -26.23 16.12 -49.91
N ASN A 386 -25.18 15.43 -49.45
CA ASN A 386 -24.93 15.19 -48.04
C ASN A 386 -24.67 16.50 -47.28
N ARG A 387 -23.94 17.44 -47.88
CA ARG A 387 -23.73 18.78 -47.33
C ARG A 387 -25.06 19.50 -47.14
N TYR A 388 -25.89 19.57 -48.17
CA TYR A 388 -27.20 20.23 -48.09
C TYR A 388 -28.12 19.55 -47.07
N HIS A 389 -28.18 18.22 -47.07
CA HIS A 389 -29.00 17.48 -46.12
C HIS A 389 -28.55 17.73 -44.68
N LYS A 390 -27.25 17.66 -44.39
CA LYS A 390 -26.69 17.90 -43.06
C LYS A 390 -26.97 19.32 -42.56
N THR A 391 -26.79 20.32 -43.43
CA THR A 391 -27.11 21.71 -43.10
C THR A 391 -28.60 21.87 -42.80
N LEU A 392 -29.48 21.38 -43.69
CA LEU A 392 -30.93 21.50 -43.50
C LEU A 392 -31.42 20.75 -42.26
N SER A 393 -30.96 19.51 -42.03
CA SER A 393 -31.37 18.72 -40.87
C SER A 393 -30.90 19.35 -39.56
N SER A 394 -29.69 19.92 -39.54
CA SER A 394 -29.18 20.63 -38.35
C SER A 394 -29.98 21.91 -38.08
N THR A 395 -30.31 22.68 -39.13
CA THR A 395 -31.13 23.89 -38.99
C THR A 395 -32.53 23.57 -38.49
N VAL A 396 -33.18 22.54 -39.04
CA VAL A 396 -34.50 22.08 -38.58
C VAL A 396 -34.45 21.68 -37.11
N ARG A 397 -33.46 20.87 -36.71
CA ARG A 397 -33.30 20.47 -35.31
C ARG A 397 -33.09 21.65 -34.37
N ASN A 398 -32.31 22.66 -34.80
CA ASN A 398 -32.10 23.87 -34.01
C ASN A 398 -33.40 24.67 -33.87
N ILE A 399 -34.21 24.77 -34.93
CA ILE A 399 -35.52 25.42 -34.89
C ILE A 399 -36.49 24.65 -33.98
N GLU A 400 -36.54 23.32 -34.07
CA GLU A 400 -37.38 22.46 -33.22
C GLU A 400 -37.00 22.53 -31.74
N SER A 401 -35.74 22.86 -31.42
CA SER A 401 -35.28 23.00 -30.03
C SER A 401 -35.67 24.31 -29.35
N ILE A 402 -36.25 25.25 -30.09
CA ILE A 402 -36.71 26.53 -29.55
C ILE A 402 -38.03 26.31 -28.82
N ASP A 403 -38.08 26.65 -27.53
CA ASP A 403 -39.31 26.63 -26.76
C ASP A 403 -40.25 27.78 -27.21
N PRO A 404 -41.49 27.49 -27.64
CA PRO A 404 -42.44 28.52 -28.06
C PRO A 404 -42.79 29.54 -26.97
N GLU A 405 -42.82 29.14 -25.70
CA GLU A 405 -43.17 30.04 -24.59
C GLU A 405 -42.04 31.04 -24.32
N ASP A 406 -40.80 30.56 -24.26
CA ASP A 406 -39.62 31.41 -24.11
C ASP A 406 -39.45 32.36 -25.31
N LEU A 407 -39.73 31.87 -26.52
CA LEU A 407 -39.65 32.67 -27.74
C LEU A 407 -40.65 33.84 -27.71
N LEU A 408 -41.87 33.62 -27.22
CA LEU A 408 -42.88 34.68 -27.08
C LEU A 408 -42.47 35.72 -26.02
N ALA A 409 -41.78 35.30 -24.97
CA ALA A 409 -41.32 36.19 -23.91
C ALA A 409 -40.22 37.18 -24.36
N VAL A 410 -39.43 36.81 -25.37
CA VAL A 410 -38.34 37.64 -25.93
C VAL A 410 -38.64 38.21 -27.33
N ALA A 411 -39.89 38.09 -27.81
CA ALA A 411 -40.26 38.46 -29.17
C ALA A 411 -40.21 39.98 -29.41
N ASP A 412 -39.21 40.43 -30.18
CA ASP A 412 -39.09 41.79 -30.71
C ASP A 412 -39.26 41.84 -32.24
N ASP A 413 -39.24 43.06 -32.80
CA ASP A 413 -39.43 43.28 -34.24
C ASP A 413 -38.28 42.69 -35.09
N ASP A 414 -37.04 42.72 -34.57
CA ASP A 414 -35.87 42.18 -35.25
C ASP A 414 -35.93 40.64 -35.35
N LEU A 415 -36.36 39.98 -34.28
CA LEU A 415 -36.57 38.53 -34.24
C LEU A 415 -37.70 38.11 -35.19
N ARG A 416 -38.81 38.86 -35.21
CA ARG A 416 -39.92 38.65 -36.17
C ARG A 416 -39.46 38.79 -37.62
N GLN A 417 -38.66 39.82 -37.92
CA GLN A 417 -38.11 40.03 -39.25
C GLN A 417 -37.16 38.91 -39.66
N THR A 418 -36.32 38.44 -38.73
CA THR A 418 -35.37 37.34 -38.97
C THR A 418 -36.09 36.03 -39.27
N ILE A 419 -37.12 35.68 -38.49
CA ILE A 419 -37.93 34.48 -38.72
C ILE A 419 -38.65 34.56 -40.08
N SER A 420 -39.23 35.71 -40.42
CA SER A 420 -39.92 35.92 -41.71
C SER A 420 -38.94 35.82 -42.90
N ALA A 421 -37.75 36.39 -42.78
CA ALA A 421 -36.71 36.28 -43.80
C ALA A 421 -36.24 34.83 -44.00
N ALA A 422 -36.05 34.08 -42.91
CA ALA A 422 -35.70 32.66 -42.96
C ALA A 422 -36.79 31.83 -43.63
N GLN A 423 -38.07 32.03 -43.24
CA GLN A 423 -39.22 31.36 -43.85
C GLN A 423 -39.30 31.62 -45.36
N LYS A 424 -39.15 32.89 -45.77
CA LYS A 424 -39.15 33.27 -47.19
C LYS A 424 -38.05 32.52 -47.95
N ARG A 425 -36.83 32.47 -47.40
CA ARG A 425 -35.70 31.81 -48.05
C ARG A 425 -35.89 30.30 -48.17
N ILE A 426 -36.46 29.65 -47.16
CA ILE A 426 -36.79 28.22 -47.20
C ILE A 426 -37.82 27.93 -48.28
N ASN A 427 -38.87 28.76 -48.40
CA ASN A 427 -39.89 28.61 -49.42
C ASN A 427 -39.31 28.78 -50.84
N GLU A 428 -38.44 29.78 -51.06
CA GLU A 428 -37.73 29.95 -52.35
C GLU A 428 -36.92 28.70 -52.73
N LEU A 429 -36.21 28.10 -51.78
CA LEU A 429 -35.44 26.87 -52.01
C LEU A 429 -36.34 25.68 -52.32
N ALA A 430 -37.46 25.53 -51.61
CA ALA A 430 -38.45 24.48 -51.87
C ALA A 430 -39.07 24.61 -53.27
N GLU A 431 -39.39 25.84 -53.70
CA GLU A 431 -39.86 26.11 -55.05
C GLU A 431 -38.83 25.75 -56.12
N LEU A 432 -37.55 26.08 -55.91
CA LEU A 432 -36.49 25.70 -56.85
C LEU A 432 -36.40 24.18 -57.03
N LEU A 433 -36.46 23.41 -55.94
CA LEU A 433 -36.47 21.95 -56.01
C LEU A 433 -37.72 21.41 -56.73
N ALA A 434 -38.90 21.97 -56.44
CA ALA A 434 -40.15 21.58 -57.08
C ALA A 434 -40.14 21.86 -58.60
N ARG A 435 -39.53 22.97 -59.03
CA ARG A 435 -39.34 23.32 -60.46
C ARG A 435 -38.33 22.43 -61.17
N THR A 436 -37.48 21.70 -60.44
CA THR A 436 -36.51 20.75 -61.00
C THR A 436 -37.09 19.34 -61.15
N GLN A 437 -38.22 19.04 -60.49
CA GLN A 437 -38.96 17.77 -60.60
C GLN A 437 -39.96 17.57 -61.77
N PRO A 438 -40.31 18.55 -62.66
CA PRO A 438 -41.32 18.31 -63.68
C PRO A 438 -40.69 17.73 -64.96
N ASN A 439 -40.52 16.41 -65.03
CA ASN A 439 -40.68 15.60 -66.27
C ASN A 439 -40.40 14.09 -66.16
N ARG A 440 -40.10 13.52 -64.98
CA ARG A 440 -39.85 12.06 -64.88
C ARG A 440 -41.08 11.16 -64.72
N LEU A 441 -42.30 11.72 -64.70
CA LEU A 441 -43.54 10.96 -64.44
C LEU A 441 -44.56 10.95 -65.60
N ARG A 442 -44.13 11.02 -66.87
CA ARG A 442 -44.98 10.66 -68.01
C ARG A 442 -44.22 9.85 -69.07
N ALA A 443 -44.07 8.56 -68.81
CA ALA A 443 -43.94 7.53 -69.84
C ALA A 443 -44.26 6.15 -69.23
N VAL A 444 -45.55 5.83 -69.13
CA VAL A 444 -46.11 4.50 -69.42
C VAL A 444 -47.40 4.73 -70.17
#